data_AF-A0A0L6UBP3-F1
#
_entry.id   AF-A0A0L6UBP3-F1
#
_cell.length_a   1.000
_cell.length_b   1.000
_cell.length_c   1.000
_cell.angle_alpha   90.00
_cell.angle_beta   90.00
_cell.angle_gamma   90.00
#
_symmetry.space_group_name_H-M   'P 1'
#
loop_
_entity.id
_entity.type
_entity.pdbx_description
1 polymer ?
#
loop_
_entity_poly.entity_id
_entity_poly.type
_entity_poly.pdbx_seq_one_letter_code
_entity_poly.pdbx_strand_id
1 'polypeptide(L)'
;ENFSMWRLGVVNLLDLLKIKDTVISQKSKLSNSEELILRTVLAAKLDATIHSNVINHNNKEDGMEIWKTINEYFASNQSSNRARVWNNFSLLNYDDNDVNGFITQVRAAIEKMYEVGINIDIDVVGYEIIKKFPKTPELNSIASAITHSGQAMTPDLVLDHLRLHANKQSISGGNSVTSSQQVSLFTDYKSTKCKPNAHNTQAPHPQNRCWMLHPHLQPSNNQYSSEKGDRSEHNKKE
;
A
#
# COMPACT_ATOMS: atom_id res chain seq x y z
N GLU A 1 18.50 4.40 13.07
CA GLU A 1 17.23 3.85 13.61
C GLU A 1 16.29 5.02 13.93
N ASN A 2 14.99 4.91 13.68
CA ASN A 2 14.03 5.97 14.06
C ASN A 2 13.76 5.91 15.57
N PHE A 3 13.52 7.06 16.21
CA PHE A 3 13.24 7.16 17.65
C PHE A 3 12.11 6.22 18.10
N SER A 4 11.04 6.10 17.31
CA SER A 4 9.91 5.17 17.56
C SER A 4 10.36 3.73 17.73
N MET A 5 11.19 3.25 16.79
CA MET A 5 11.69 1.88 16.76
C MET A 5 12.65 1.63 17.92
N TRP A 6 13.55 2.58 18.15
CA TRP A 6 14.48 2.56 19.27
C TRP A 6 13.73 2.50 20.60
N ARG A 7 12.73 3.38 20.79
CA ARG A 7 11.92 3.49 22.00
C ARG A 7 11.14 2.20 22.24
N LEU A 8 10.53 1.62 21.21
CA LEU A 8 9.86 0.32 21.30
C LEU A 8 10.84 -0.78 21.74
N GLY A 9 12.04 -0.82 21.16
CA GLY A 9 13.09 -1.77 21.54
C GLY A 9 13.52 -1.63 23.00
N VAL A 10 13.69 -0.39 23.48
CA VAL A 10 14.00 -0.12 24.89
C VAL A 10 12.85 -0.52 25.80
N VAL A 11 11.62 -0.11 25.49
CA VAL A 11 10.42 -0.44 26.29
C VAL A 11 10.24 -1.95 26.42
N ASN A 12 10.41 -2.71 25.34
CA ASN A 12 10.34 -4.16 25.38
C ASN A 12 11.41 -4.78 26.30
N LEU A 13 12.62 -4.22 26.31
CA LEU A 13 13.69 -4.66 27.21
C LEU A 13 13.37 -4.31 28.68
N LEU A 14 12.80 -3.13 28.94
CA LEU A 14 12.35 -2.75 30.27
C LEU A 14 11.22 -3.66 30.77
N ASP A 15 10.36 -4.15 29.85
CA ASP A 15 9.29 -5.09 30.18
C ASP A 15 9.86 -6.46 30.58
N LEU A 16 10.84 -6.95 29.81
CA LEU A 16 11.58 -8.17 30.13
C LEU A 16 12.22 -8.09 31.53
N LEU A 17 12.74 -6.91 31.87
CA LEU A 17 13.37 -6.62 33.17
C LEU A 17 12.36 -6.29 34.27
N LYS A 18 11.06 -6.27 33.97
CA LYS A 18 9.94 -5.98 34.90
C LYS A 18 9.99 -4.59 35.54
N ILE A 19 10.63 -3.63 34.88
CA ILE A 19 10.74 -2.23 35.36
C ILE A 19 9.95 -1.25 34.50
N LYS A 20 9.35 -1.70 33.38
CA LYS A 20 8.60 -0.87 32.42
C LYS A 20 7.57 0.05 33.09
N ASP A 21 6.68 -0.51 33.90
CA ASP A 21 5.55 0.26 34.43
C ASP A 21 6.01 1.37 35.38
N THR A 22 7.04 1.11 36.17
CA THR A 22 7.70 2.10 37.03
C THR A 22 8.29 3.24 36.19
N VAL A 23 9.04 2.90 35.14
CA VAL A 23 9.72 3.87 34.28
C VAL A 23 8.76 4.72 33.44
N ILE A 24 7.74 4.09 32.85
CA ILE A 24 6.77 4.79 31.99
C ILE A 24 5.79 5.61 32.84
N SER A 25 5.30 5.05 33.94
CA SER A 25 4.30 5.74 34.76
C SER A 25 4.91 6.83 35.63
N GLN A 26 6.22 6.75 35.93
CA GLN A 26 6.91 7.64 36.88
C GLN A 26 6.25 7.71 38.27
N LYS A 27 5.45 6.70 38.65
CA LYS A 27 4.62 6.70 39.87
C LYS A 27 5.33 6.13 41.09
N SER A 28 6.34 5.30 40.89
CA SER A 28 7.09 4.61 41.94
C SER A 28 8.59 4.89 41.81
N LYS A 29 9.28 4.90 42.94
CA LYS A 29 10.74 5.03 42.98
C LYS A 29 11.38 3.69 42.63
N LEU A 30 12.39 3.70 41.75
CA LEU A 30 13.21 2.52 41.46
C LEU A 30 14.10 2.18 42.67
N SER A 31 14.33 0.89 42.90
CA SER A 31 15.39 0.43 43.80
C SER A 31 16.77 0.71 43.20
N ASN A 32 17.83 0.71 44.02
CA ASN A 32 19.20 0.95 43.53
C ASN A 32 19.65 -0.02 42.42
N SER A 33 19.15 -1.27 42.46
CA SER A 33 19.45 -2.27 41.43
C SER A 33 18.73 -1.95 40.12
N GLU A 34 17.43 -1.65 40.18
CA GLU A 34 16.64 -1.29 39.00
C GLU A 34 17.13 0.02 38.36
N GLU A 35 17.56 0.97 39.19
CA GLU A 35 18.17 2.23 38.78
C GLU A 35 19.46 2.00 37.98
N LEU A 36 20.35 1.13 38.49
CA LEU A 36 21.57 0.75 37.78
C LEU A 36 21.27 0.02 36.47
N ILE A 37 20.29 -0.89 36.48
CA ILE A 37 19.83 -1.61 35.29
C ILE A 37 19.33 -0.62 34.23
N LEU A 38 18.46 0.32 34.62
CA LEU A 38 17.90 1.32 33.70
C LEU A 38 19.01 2.15 33.05
N ARG A 39 19.92 2.71 33.85
CA ARG A 39 21.05 3.50 33.33
C ARG A 39 21.92 2.70 32.37
N THR A 40 22.20 1.45 32.70
CA THR A 40 23.00 0.54 31.86
C THR A 40 22.31 0.27 30.52
N VAL A 41 21.00 -0.02 30.54
CA VAL A 41 20.21 -0.26 29.33
C VAL A 41 20.17 0.98 28.44
N LEU A 42 19.91 2.16 29.01
CA LEU A 42 19.86 3.41 28.26
C LEU A 42 21.22 3.75 27.65
N ALA A 43 22.30 3.69 28.43
CA ALA A 43 23.65 3.96 27.95
C ALA A 43 24.09 2.99 26.85
N ALA A 44 23.75 1.70 26.95
CA ALA A 44 24.10 0.69 25.95
C ALA A 44 23.34 0.83 24.64
N LYS A 45 22.17 1.48 24.65
CA LYS A 45 21.30 1.65 23.48
C LYS A 45 21.47 2.99 22.78
N LEU A 46 22.18 3.94 23.37
CA LEU A 46 22.44 5.25 22.77
C LEU A 46 23.76 5.24 22.00
N ASP A 47 23.79 5.91 20.85
CA ASP A 47 25.06 6.25 20.22
C ASP A 47 25.76 7.37 20.99
N ALA A 48 27.07 7.50 20.81
CA ALA A 48 27.90 8.44 21.54
C ALA A 48 27.50 9.92 21.32
N THR A 49 26.98 10.26 20.14
CA THR A 49 26.58 11.64 19.83
C THR A 49 25.30 12.02 20.56
N ILE A 50 24.31 11.13 20.57
CA ILE A 50 23.07 11.34 21.31
C ILE A 50 23.31 11.28 22.81
N HIS A 51 24.14 10.34 23.28
CA HIS A 51 24.53 10.25 24.69
C HIS A 51 25.04 11.60 25.20
N SER A 52 25.93 12.27 24.46
CA SER A 52 26.49 13.56 24.86
C SER A 52 25.48 14.71 24.88
N ASN A 53 24.39 14.60 24.11
CA ASN A 53 23.33 15.61 24.05
C ASN A 53 22.26 15.45 25.13
N VAL A 54 22.04 14.21 25.62
CA VAL A 54 20.94 13.90 26.55
C VAL A 54 21.42 13.52 27.96
N ILE A 55 22.70 13.15 28.13
CA ILE A 55 23.29 12.79 29.43
C ILE A 55 24.39 13.80 29.79
N ASN A 56 24.25 14.40 30.97
CA ASN A 56 25.16 15.42 31.49
C ASN A 56 25.48 15.19 32.99
N HIS A 57 26.29 16.06 33.58
CA HIS A 57 26.73 15.92 34.97
C HIS A 57 25.60 15.96 36.00
N ASN A 58 24.43 16.51 35.65
CA ASN A 58 23.27 16.61 36.54
C ASN A 58 22.38 15.37 36.51
N ASN A 59 22.19 14.74 35.36
CA ASN A 59 21.27 13.60 35.20
C ASN A 59 21.95 12.23 35.06
N LYS A 60 23.28 12.14 34.90
CA LYS A 60 23.99 10.88 34.63
C LYS A 60 23.79 9.76 35.67
N GLU A 61 23.41 10.12 36.89
CA GLU A 61 23.14 9.16 37.98
C GLU A 61 21.65 8.87 38.19
N ASP A 62 20.77 9.45 37.36
CA ASP A 62 19.31 9.30 37.44
C ASP A 62 18.75 8.83 36.09
N GLY A 63 18.55 7.53 35.96
CA GLY A 63 17.99 6.85 34.80
C GLY A 63 16.57 7.29 34.46
N MET A 64 15.76 7.70 35.45
CA MET A 64 14.43 8.26 35.20
C MET A 64 14.53 9.61 34.51
N GLU A 65 15.43 10.47 34.99
CA GLU A 65 15.68 11.78 34.37
C GLU A 65 16.34 11.64 33.00
N ILE A 66 17.23 10.66 32.81
CA ILE A 66 17.79 10.34 31.49
C ILE A 66 16.68 9.88 30.54
N TRP A 67 15.82 8.95 30.95
CA TRP A 67 14.69 8.48 30.15
C TRP A 67 13.78 9.65 29.74
N LYS A 68 13.45 10.53 30.69
CA LYS A 68 12.66 11.73 30.42
C LYS A 68 13.35 12.66 29.43
N THR A 69 14.63 12.98 29.65
CA THR A 69 15.43 13.86 28.78
C THR A 69 15.49 13.32 27.34
N ILE A 70 15.64 12.00 27.16
CA ILE A 70 15.62 11.37 25.84
C ILE A 70 14.26 11.55 25.16
N ASN A 71 13.16 11.29 25.87
CA ASN A 71 11.82 11.46 25.30
C ASN A 71 11.56 12.92 24.95
N GLU A 72 11.98 13.87 25.79
CA GLU A 72 11.89 15.30 25.49
C GLU A 72 12.76 15.67 24.27
N TYR A 73 13.99 15.17 24.18
CA TYR A 73 14.88 15.51 23.07
C TYR A 73 14.32 15.08 21.70
N PHE A 74 13.70 13.90 21.62
CA PHE A 74 13.22 13.35 20.34
C PHE A 74 11.73 13.54 20.06
N ALA A 75 10.88 13.51 21.10
CA ALA A 75 9.42 13.59 21.00
C ALA A 75 8.86 14.85 21.68
N SER A 76 9.66 15.91 21.84
CA SER A 76 9.16 17.19 22.31
C SER A 76 8.02 17.71 21.43
N ASN A 77 6.93 18.10 22.07
CA ASN A 77 5.79 18.77 21.47
C ASN A 77 6.01 20.27 21.24
N GLN A 78 7.24 20.77 21.41
CA GLN A 78 7.59 22.15 21.10
C GLN A 78 7.27 22.50 19.66
N SER A 79 6.79 23.73 19.44
CA SER A 79 6.37 24.24 18.13
C SER A 79 7.46 24.13 17.06
N SER A 80 8.73 24.32 17.42
CA SER A 80 9.87 24.19 16.51
C SER A 80 10.09 22.75 16.03
N ASN A 81 10.00 21.76 16.94
CA ASN A 81 10.13 20.35 16.59
C ASN A 81 8.92 19.89 15.76
N ARG A 82 7.71 20.29 16.16
CA ARG A 82 6.49 20.03 15.40
C ARG A 82 6.56 20.61 13.99
N ALA A 83 7.00 21.85 13.84
CA ALA A 83 7.22 22.47 12.53
C ALA A 83 8.25 21.70 11.70
N ARG A 84 9.36 21.24 12.30
CA ARG A 84 10.37 20.44 11.60
C ARG A 84 9.80 19.11 11.09
N VAL A 85 9.05 18.39 11.93
CA VAL A 85 8.41 17.12 11.54
C VAL A 85 7.34 17.34 10.46
N TRP A 86 6.50 18.36 10.63
CA TRP A 86 5.51 18.73 9.62
C TRP A 86 6.16 19.09 8.28
N ASN A 87 7.22 19.90 8.30
CA ASN A 87 7.93 20.28 7.08
C ASN A 87 8.56 19.06 6.41
N ASN A 88 9.11 18.12 7.19
CA ASN A 88 9.62 16.87 6.64
C ASN A 88 8.52 16.10 5.91
N PHE A 89 7.33 15.94 6.51
CA PHE A 89 6.18 15.32 5.86
C PHE A 89 5.71 16.11 4.63
N SER A 90 5.49 17.41 4.75
CA SER A 90 4.94 18.28 3.69
C SER A 90 5.87 18.40 2.49
N LEU A 91 7.19 18.32 2.69
CA LEU A 91 8.19 18.35 1.62
C LEU A 91 8.58 16.97 1.08
N LEU A 92 8.00 15.87 1.59
CA LEU A 92 8.19 14.56 0.98
C LEU A 92 7.73 14.61 -0.48
N ASN A 93 8.66 14.28 -1.38
CA ASN A 93 8.44 14.21 -2.81
C ASN A 93 8.16 12.77 -3.21
N TYR A 94 7.22 12.61 -4.14
CA TYR A 94 6.96 11.33 -4.77
C TYR A 94 8.11 10.98 -5.74
N ASP A 95 8.50 9.71 -5.77
CA ASP A 95 9.50 9.16 -6.69
C ASP A 95 8.88 8.03 -7.51
N ASP A 96 8.77 8.24 -8.82
CA ASP A 96 8.25 7.23 -9.76
C ASP A 96 9.11 5.95 -9.77
N ASN A 97 10.41 6.05 -9.46
CA ASN A 97 11.33 4.90 -9.47
C ASN A 97 11.27 4.10 -8.16
N ASP A 98 10.79 4.71 -7.07
CA ASP A 98 10.73 4.09 -5.75
C ASP A 98 9.41 4.40 -5.02
N VAL A 99 8.30 3.97 -5.63
CA VAL A 99 6.96 4.12 -5.05
C VAL A 99 6.87 3.45 -3.67
N ASN A 100 7.54 2.31 -3.47
CA ASN A 100 7.56 1.61 -2.18
C ASN A 100 8.34 2.38 -1.11
N GLY A 101 9.47 2.99 -1.47
CA GLY A 101 10.21 3.89 -0.60
C GLY A 101 9.40 5.12 -0.24
N PHE A 102 8.68 5.72 -1.18
CA PHE A 102 7.74 6.82 -0.90
C PHE A 102 6.66 6.40 0.11
N ILE A 103 6.00 5.25 -0.12
CA ILE A 103 4.98 4.71 0.81
C ILE A 103 5.55 4.55 2.22
N THR A 104 6.76 3.98 2.32
CA THR A 104 7.43 3.75 3.61
C THR A 104 7.75 5.06 4.32
N GLN A 105 8.26 6.06 3.59
CA GLN A 105 8.57 7.39 4.13
C GLN A 105 7.31 8.12 4.61
N VAL A 106 6.21 8.05 3.86
CA VAL A 106 4.93 8.64 4.26
C VAL A 106 4.43 8.01 5.56
N ARG A 107 4.42 6.67 5.67
CA ARG A 107 4.02 5.98 6.90
C ARG A 107 4.89 6.39 8.09
N ALA A 108 6.21 6.39 7.92
CA ALA A 108 7.14 6.80 8.96
C ALA A 108 6.96 8.26 9.39
N ALA A 109 6.63 9.16 8.45
CA ALA A 109 6.36 10.56 8.75
C ALA A 109 5.04 10.74 9.52
N ILE A 110 3.99 9.98 9.19
CA ILE A 110 2.72 9.98 9.92
C ILE A 110 2.91 9.54 11.37
N GLU A 111 3.65 8.45 11.61
CA GLU A 111 3.97 8.00 12.98
C GLU A 111 4.71 9.09 13.77
N LYS A 112 5.73 9.71 13.17
CA LYS A 112 6.47 10.82 13.80
C LYS A 112 5.60 12.03 14.12
N MET A 113 4.60 12.32 13.28
CA MET A 113 3.65 13.41 13.55
C MET A 113 2.86 13.14 14.83
N TYR A 114 2.33 11.93 15.00
CA TYR A 114 1.63 11.54 16.23
C TYR A 114 2.54 11.62 17.46
N GLU A 115 3.80 11.19 17.34
CA GLU A 115 4.76 11.22 18.45
C GLU A 115 5.04 12.62 18.98
N VAL A 116 5.10 13.63 18.11
CA VAL A 116 5.32 15.04 18.52
C VAL A 116 4.01 15.78 18.80
N GLY A 117 2.87 15.08 18.81
CA GLY A 117 1.55 15.65 19.10
C GLY A 117 0.95 16.47 17.95
N ILE A 118 1.30 16.19 16.70
CA ILE A 118 0.58 16.67 15.52
C ILE A 118 -0.57 15.71 15.25
N ASN A 119 -1.75 16.05 15.75
CA ASN A 119 -2.98 15.32 15.52
C ASN A 119 -3.82 16.08 14.48
N ILE A 120 -3.91 15.54 13.28
CA ILE A 120 -4.65 16.11 12.14
C ILE A 120 -5.66 15.07 11.70
N ASP A 121 -6.83 15.51 11.22
CA ASP A 121 -7.85 14.61 10.71
C ASP A 121 -7.31 13.74 9.57
N ILE A 122 -7.69 12.46 9.61
CA ILE A 122 -7.13 11.39 8.77
C ILE A 122 -7.36 11.70 7.28
N ASP A 123 -8.50 12.27 6.94
CA ASP A 123 -8.86 12.70 5.59
C ASP A 123 -7.96 13.83 5.08
N VAL A 124 -7.66 14.84 5.90
CA VAL A 124 -6.75 15.94 5.59
C VAL A 124 -5.34 15.43 5.28
N VAL A 125 -4.85 14.47 6.06
CA VAL A 125 -3.56 13.81 5.77
C VAL A 125 -3.63 13.07 4.43
N GLY A 126 -4.75 12.38 4.16
CA GLY A 126 -5.00 11.73 2.86
C GLY A 126 -4.96 12.70 1.68
N TYR A 127 -5.62 13.85 1.79
CA TYR A 127 -5.61 14.90 0.77
C TYR A 127 -4.21 15.47 0.54
N GLU A 128 -3.44 15.69 1.60
CA GLU A 128 -2.06 16.19 1.48
C GLU A 128 -1.13 15.16 0.81
N ILE A 129 -1.37 13.85 0.98
CA ILE A 129 -0.62 12.82 0.26
C ILE A 129 -0.96 12.84 -1.23
N ILE A 130 -2.24 12.90 -1.60
CA ILE A 130 -2.67 12.97 -3.01
C ILE A 130 -2.06 14.19 -3.70
N LYS A 131 -2.01 15.34 -3.01
CA LYS A 131 -1.42 16.58 -3.53
C LYS A 131 0.05 16.45 -3.91
N LYS A 132 0.78 15.47 -3.36
CA LYS A 132 2.19 15.19 -3.69
C LYS A 132 2.38 14.47 -5.00
N PHE A 133 1.32 13.94 -5.60
CA PHE A 133 1.43 13.16 -6.82
C PHE A 133 1.84 14.06 -7.99
N PRO A 134 2.79 13.62 -8.83
CA PRO A 134 3.03 14.23 -10.13
C PRO A 134 1.74 14.33 -10.93
N LYS A 135 1.59 15.41 -11.72
CA LYS A 135 0.41 15.66 -12.57
C LYS A 135 0.42 14.79 -13.83
N THR A 136 0.68 13.51 -13.70
CA THR A 136 0.63 12.53 -14.80
C THR A 136 -0.79 12.01 -14.97
N PRO A 137 -1.22 11.63 -16.19
CA PRO A 137 -2.55 11.06 -16.42
C PRO A 137 -2.86 9.85 -15.53
N GLU A 138 -1.87 9.01 -15.28
CA GLU A 138 -1.99 7.77 -14.49
C GLU A 138 -2.27 8.07 -13.01
N LEU A 139 -1.47 8.95 -12.40
CA LEU A 139 -1.64 9.31 -10.99
C LEU A 139 -2.88 10.18 -10.77
N ASN A 140 -3.24 11.04 -11.74
CA ASN A 140 -4.50 11.78 -11.71
C ASN A 140 -5.72 10.85 -11.75
N SER A 141 -5.64 9.76 -12.52
CA SER A 141 -6.68 8.71 -12.56
C SER A 141 -6.80 8.01 -11.21
N ILE A 142 -5.67 7.68 -10.57
CA ILE A 142 -5.65 7.09 -9.22
C ILE A 142 -6.24 8.06 -8.18
N ALA A 143 -5.81 9.32 -8.18
CA ALA A 143 -6.34 10.35 -7.30
C ALA A 143 -7.86 10.53 -7.48
N SER A 144 -8.34 10.52 -8.73
CA SER A 144 -9.77 10.61 -9.05
C SER A 144 -10.54 9.39 -8.58
N ALA A 145 -9.98 8.19 -8.77
CA ALA A 145 -10.59 6.94 -8.31
C ALA A 145 -10.73 6.91 -6.79
N ILE A 146 -9.72 7.39 -6.05
CA ILE A 146 -9.75 7.47 -4.59
C ILE A 146 -10.82 8.48 -4.14
N THR A 147 -10.78 9.70 -4.67
CA THR A 147 -11.68 10.81 -4.26
C THR A 147 -13.16 10.57 -4.60
N HIS A 148 -13.45 9.78 -5.65
CA HIS A 148 -14.82 9.46 -6.08
C HIS A 148 -15.22 8.01 -5.77
N SER A 149 -14.44 7.29 -4.97
CA SER A 149 -14.72 5.88 -4.60
C SER A 149 -15.94 5.71 -3.70
N GLY A 150 -16.36 6.78 -3.00
CA GLY A 150 -17.36 6.73 -1.93
C GLY A 150 -16.83 6.12 -0.62
N GLN A 151 -15.57 5.69 -0.58
CA GLN A 151 -14.91 5.23 0.65
C GLN A 151 -14.43 6.42 1.48
N ALA A 152 -14.27 6.20 2.79
CA ALA A 152 -13.68 7.20 3.67
C ALA A 152 -12.25 7.52 3.23
N MET A 153 -11.92 8.81 3.15
CA MET A 153 -10.59 9.25 2.75
C MET A 153 -9.58 8.94 3.87
N THR A 154 -8.63 8.04 3.64
CA THR A 154 -7.56 7.74 4.60
C THR A 154 -6.19 7.66 3.94
N PRO A 155 -5.09 7.92 4.68
CA PRO A 155 -3.74 7.72 4.18
C PRO A 155 -3.52 6.28 3.71
N ASP A 156 -4.04 5.30 4.44
CA ASP A 156 -3.92 3.88 4.07
C ASP A 156 -4.58 3.58 2.72
N LEU A 157 -5.78 4.13 2.47
CA LEU A 157 -6.45 4.00 1.19
C LEU A 157 -5.58 4.54 0.04
N VAL A 158 -5.01 5.73 0.21
CA VAL A 158 -4.12 6.34 -0.80
C VAL A 158 -2.90 5.46 -1.05
N LEU A 159 -2.23 5.03 0.02
CA LEU A 159 -1.01 4.25 -0.05
C LEU A 159 -1.23 2.85 -0.63
N ASP A 160 -2.37 2.22 -0.37
CA ASP A 160 -2.74 0.92 -0.92
C ASP A 160 -3.00 1.02 -2.44
N HIS A 161 -3.65 2.08 -2.90
CA HIS A 161 -3.81 2.36 -4.33
C HIS A 161 -2.45 2.56 -5.03
N LEU A 162 -1.50 3.27 -4.40
CA LEU A 162 -0.14 3.41 -4.92
C LEU A 162 0.60 2.06 -4.95
N ARG A 163 0.45 1.24 -3.91
CA ARG A 163 1.06 -0.10 -3.86
C ARG A 163 0.54 -0.99 -4.99
N LEU A 164 -0.76 -0.96 -5.24
CA LEU A 164 -1.37 -1.67 -6.36
C LEU A 164 -0.84 -1.17 -7.71
N HIS A 165 -0.65 0.14 -7.85
CA HIS A 165 -0.06 0.73 -9.05
C HIS A 165 1.39 0.28 -9.26
N ALA A 166 2.24 0.36 -8.23
CA ALA A 166 3.63 -0.09 -8.27
C ALA A 166 3.74 -1.57 -8.64
N ASN A 167 2.87 -2.42 -8.09
CA ASN A 167 2.81 -3.84 -8.44
C ASN A 167 2.39 -4.07 -9.90
N LYS A 168 1.46 -3.27 -10.43
CA LYS A 168 1.10 -3.35 -11.86
C LYS A 168 2.25 -2.94 -12.76
N GLN A 169 2.96 -1.86 -12.40
CA GLN A 169 4.13 -1.41 -13.15
C GLN A 169 5.24 -2.49 -13.17
N SER A 170 5.51 -3.14 -12.04
CA SER A 170 6.55 -4.19 -11.98
C SER A 170 6.17 -5.44 -12.78
N ILE A 171 4.89 -5.82 -12.80
CA ILE A 171 4.39 -6.92 -13.63
C ILE A 171 4.45 -6.57 -15.12
N SER A 172 4.07 -5.34 -15.50
CA SER A 172 4.10 -4.88 -16.90
C SER A 172 5.51 -4.58 -17.42
N GLY A 173 6.45 -4.19 -16.56
CA GLY A 173 7.86 -3.98 -16.91
C GLY A 173 8.65 -5.29 -17.14
N GLY A 174 8.11 -6.42 -16.69
CA GLY A 174 8.72 -7.74 -16.87
C GLY A 174 8.46 -8.40 -18.23
N ASN A 175 7.56 -7.86 -19.05
CA ASN A 175 7.33 -8.31 -20.42
C ASN A 175 6.70 -7.20 -21.25
N SER A 176 7.38 -6.78 -22.31
CA SER A 176 6.75 -6.05 -23.40
C SER A 176 5.68 -6.96 -24.04
N VAL A 177 4.44 -6.83 -23.58
CA VAL A 177 3.25 -7.21 -24.35
C VAL A 177 2.20 -6.14 -24.12
N THR A 178 1.98 -5.36 -25.17
CA THR A 178 0.84 -4.49 -25.38
C THR A 178 -0.48 -5.21 -25.08
N SER A 179 -1.13 -4.90 -23.97
CA SER A 179 -2.58 -4.65 -23.95
C SER A 179 -3.00 -4.08 -22.60
N SER A 180 -3.75 -2.99 -22.65
CA SER A 180 -4.67 -2.58 -21.60
C SER A 180 -5.70 -3.70 -21.38
N GLN A 181 -5.39 -4.66 -20.52
CA GLN A 181 -6.40 -5.60 -20.03
C GLN A 181 -7.19 -4.92 -18.91
N GLN A 182 -8.19 -4.15 -19.33
CA GLN A 182 -9.43 -4.16 -18.58
C GLN A 182 -9.91 -5.61 -18.54
N VAL A 183 -10.00 -6.19 -17.35
CA VAL A 183 -10.71 -7.46 -17.15
C VAL A 183 -12.20 -7.16 -17.27
N SER A 184 -12.65 -7.00 -18.52
CA SER A 184 -14.04 -7.14 -18.89
C SER A 184 -14.25 -8.61 -19.23
N LEU A 185 -15.17 -9.27 -18.53
CA LEU A 185 -15.74 -10.55 -18.93
C LEU A 185 -16.49 -10.35 -20.26
N PHE A 186 -15.77 -10.19 -21.35
CA PHE A 186 -16.35 -10.29 -22.68
C PHE A 186 -16.64 -11.77 -22.94
N THR A 187 -17.84 -12.21 -22.58
CA THR A 187 -18.49 -13.24 -23.39
C THR A 187 -18.71 -12.61 -24.75
N ASP A 188 -18.03 -13.14 -25.77
CA ASP A 188 -18.24 -12.75 -27.15
C ASP A 188 -19.67 -13.16 -27.55
N TYR A 189 -20.65 -12.32 -27.21
CA TYR A 189 -22.09 -12.61 -27.30
C TYR A 189 -22.56 -12.84 -28.75
N LYS A 190 -21.72 -12.49 -29.74
CA LYS A 190 -21.98 -12.73 -31.16
C LYS A 190 -21.43 -14.06 -31.65
N SER A 191 -20.60 -14.73 -30.87
CA SER A 191 -20.09 -16.05 -31.25
C SER A 191 -21.18 -17.09 -31.03
N THR A 192 -21.66 -17.70 -32.10
CA THR A 192 -22.56 -18.87 -32.09
C THR A 192 -21.79 -20.18 -32.31
N LYS A 193 -20.46 -20.11 -32.39
CA LYS A 193 -19.60 -21.27 -32.65
C LYS A 193 -19.32 -22.04 -31.36
N CYS A 194 -19.44 -23.36 -31.42
CA CYS A 194 -19.05 -24.28 -30.34
C CYS A 194 -17.52 -24.49 -30.35
N LYS A 195 -16.93 -24.74 -29.18
CA LYS A 195 -15.49 -25.05 -29.01
C LYS A 195 -15.29 -26.54 -28.75
N PRO A 196 -14.10 -27.12 -29.00
CA PRO A 196 -13.85 -28.55 -28.76
C PRO A 196 -14.24 -28.93 -27.31
N ASN A 197 -15.07 -29.95 -27.15
CA ASN A 197 -15.68 -30.40 -25.88
C ASN A 197 -16.59 -29.38 -25.16
N ALA A 198 -17.05 -28.31 -25.82
CA ALA A 198 -17.93 -27.32 -25.21
C ALA A 198 -19.02 -26.84 -26.18
N HIS A 199 -20.28 -27.02 -25.79
CA HIS A 199 -21.42 -26.50 -26.52
C HIS A 199 -21.68 -25.04 -26.16
N ASN A 200 -21.92 -24.21 -27.17
CA ASN A 200 -22.36 -22.84 -26.99
C ASN A 200 -23.90 -22.81 -26.98
N THR A 201 -24.50 -22.30 -25.92
CA THR A 201 -25.97 -22.25 -25.76
C THR A 201 -26.67 -21.35 -26.79
N GLN A 202 -25.93 -20.49 -27.48
CA GLN A 202 -26.41 -19.65 -28.58
C GLN A 202 -26.19 -20.28 -29.97
N ALA A 203 -25.70 -21.52 -30.05
CA ALA A 203 -25.52 -22.20 -31.33
C ALA A 203 -26.88 -22.53 -31.97
N PRO A 204 -26.98 -22.54 -33.32
CA PRO A 204 -28.23 -22.83 -34.04
C PRO A 204 -28.64 -24.32 -34.01
N HIS A 205 -28.07 -25.11 -33.10
CA HIS A 205 -28.37 -26.53 -32.90
C HIS A 205 -28.41 -26.85 -31.40
N PRO A 206 -29.20 -27.84 -30.96
CA PRO A 206 -29.23 -28.26 -29.56
C PRO A 206 -27.95 -29.01 -29.16
N GLN A 207 -27.62 -28.96 -27.86
CA GLN A 207 -26.39 -29.54 -27.29
C GLN A 207 -26.16 -31.01 -27.65
N ASN A 208 -27.22 -31.82 -27.66
CA ASN A 208 -27.14 -33.25 -27.97
C ASN A 208 -26.77 -33.55 -29.43
N ARG A 209 -26.81 -32.56 -30.33
CA ARG A 209 -26.42 -32.67 -31.74
C ARG A 209 -25.14 -31.90 -32.06
N CYS A 210 -24.47 -31.34 -31.06
CA CYS A 210 -23.24 -30.59 -31.24
C CYS A 210 -22.07 -31.53 -31.55
N TRP A 211 -21.55 -31.52 -32.78
CA TRP A 211 -20.41 -32.36 -33.17
C TRP A 211 -19.12 -32.00 -32.45
N MET A 212 -19.03 -30.77 -31.97
CA MET A 212 -17.90 -30.30 -31.19
C MET A 212 -17.89 -30.87 -29.76
N LEU A 213 -19.05 -31.31 -29.26
CA LEU A 213 -19.22 -32.04 -28.00
C LEU A 213 -19.28 -33.56 -28.22
N HIS A 214 -19.82 -33.99 -29.37
CA HIS A 214 -20.01 -35.38 -29.75
C HIS A 214 -19.45 -35.63 -31.17
N PRO A 215 -18.12 -35.80 -31.32
CA PRO A 215 -17.48 -35.92 -32.64
C PRO A 215 -18.01 -37.10 -33.48
N HIS A 216 -18.51 -38.15 -32.83
CA HIS A 216 -19.11 -39.32 -33.48
C HIS A 216 -20.46 -39.03 -34.16
N LEU A 217 -21.09 -37.88 -33.91
CA LEU A 217 -22.32 -37.44 -34.56
C LEU A 217 -22.06 -36.63 -35.84
N GLN A 218 -20.79 -36.37 -36.17
CA GLN A 218 -20.43 -35.64 -37.37
C GLN A 218 -20.84 -36.46 -38.61
N PRO A 219 -21.65 -35.90 -39.54
CA PRO A 219 -22.02 -36.62 -40.75
C PRO A 219 -20.75 -36.88 -41.58
N SER A 220 -20.55 -38.15 -41.95
CA SER A 220 -19.51 -38.56 -42.89
C SER A 220 -19.70 -37.78 -44.19
N ASN A 221 -18.68 -37.04 -44.62
CA ASN A 221 -18.73 -36.18 -45.79
C ASN A 221 -18.84 -37.01 -47.08
N ASN A 222 -20.06 -37.43 -47.42
CA ASN A 222 -20.41 -38.01 -48.71
C ASN A 222 -21.90 -37.77 -48.93
N GLN A 223 -22.22 -36.67 -49.63
CA GLN A 223 -23.44 -36.35 -50.38
C GLN A 223 -23.83 -34.88 -50.18
N TYR A 224 -23.33 -33.99 -51.05
CA TYR A 224 -24.08 -32.85 -51.62
C TYR A 224 -23.36 -32.39 -52.89
N SER A 225 -23.39 -33.26 -53.89
CA SER A 225 -23.21 -32.90 -55.29
C SER A 225 -24.49 -33.30 -56.02
N SER A 226 -25.51 -32.44 -56.00
CA SER A 226 -26.58 -32.37 -57.01
C SER A 226 -27.64 -31.38 -56.53
N GLU A 227 -27.60 -30.15 -57.05
CA GLU A 227 -28.74 -29.56 -57.77
C GLU A 227 -28.34 -28.18 -58.29
N LYS A 228 -28.03 -28.14 -59.60
CA LYS A 228 -28.13 -26.91 -60.39
C LYS A 228 -29.62 -26.58 -60.50
N GLY A 229 -30.03 -25.46 -59.92
CA GLY A 229 -31.34 -24.85 -60.10
C GLY A 229 -31.17 -23.36 -60.36
N ASP A 230 -31.26 -23.02 -61.63
CA ASP A 230 -31.18 -21.70 -62.25
C ASP A 230 -32.24 -20.71 -61.72
N ARG A 231 -31.84 -19.47 -61.40
CA ARG A 231 -32.59 -18.22 -61.72
C ARG A 231 -31.97 -16.94 -61.11
N SER A 232 -31.38 -16.17 -62.03
CA SER A 232 -31.64 -14.75 -62.31
C SER A 232 -31.27 -13.65 -61.31
N GLU A 233 -30.32 -12.82 -61.78
CA GLU A 233 -30.06 -11.43 -61.41
C GLU A 233 -31.34 -10.58 -61.33
N HIS A 234 -31.40 -9.67 -60.35
CA HIS A 234 -31.93 -8.34 -60.62
C HIS A 234 -31.21 -7.26 -59.81
N ASN A 235 -30.69 -6.32 -60.58
CA ASN A 235 -29.94 -5.14 -60.18
C ASN A 235 -30.85 -4.04 -59.60
N LYS A 236 -30.21 -3.17 -58.83
CA LYS A 236 -30.59 -1.81 -58.40
C LYS A 236 -31.58 -1.07 -59.32
N LYS A 237 -32.48 -0.30 -58.69
CA LYS A 237 -33.09 0.90 -59.27
C LYS A 237 -32.73 2.12 -58.43
N GLU A 238 -32.39 3.21 -59.13
CA GLU A 238 -32.64 4.59 -58.72
C GLU A 238 -34.13 4.85 -58.47
#